data_AF-A0A6B0VUW1-F1
#
_entry.id   AF-A0A6B0VUW1-F1
#
_cell.length_a   1.000
_cell.length_b   1.000
_cell.length_c   1.000
_cell.angle_alpha   90.00
_cell.angle_beta   90.00
_cell.angle_gamma   90.00
#
_symmetry.space_group_name_H-M   'P 1'
#
loop_
_entity.id
_entity.type
_entity.pdbx_description
1 polymer ?
#
loop_
_entity_poly.entity_id
_entity_poly.type
_entity_poly.pdbx_seq_one_letter_code
_entity_poly.pdbx_strand_id
1 'polypeptide(L)'
;MSLAAETRRAAESHPFLVAALRAGVVNYTAAARFLEGEGDVQGETDAIATALRRYAEELPDYERESRDVRVRMESGIGSVESGAADALLSVGGTAFGPTDGDRTAIVATGAVDATALGDTLRRLSLADISPHAAAVDAESMIVVVDRLEGANAVRAVESALENVRQRT
;
A
#
# COMPACT_ATOMS: atom_id res chain seq x y z
N MET A 1 -2.94 23.31 23.91
CA MET A 1 -3.35 22.48 22.76
C MET A 1 -4.61 21.72 23.16
N SER A 2 -5.62 21.56 22.31
CA SER A 2 -6.87 20.89 22.70
C SER A 2 -6.76 19.37 22.55
N LEU A 3 -7.51 18.61 23.36
CA LEU A 3 -7.61 17.16 23.25
C LEU A 3 -7.97 16.74 21.82
N ALA A 4 -8.93 17.43 21.19
CA ALA A 4 -9.34 17.12 19.82
C ALA A 4 -8.19 17.27 18.80
N ALA A 5 -7.38 18.32 18.92
CA ALA A 5 -6.21 18.52 18.05
C ALA A 5 -5.09 17.51 18.32
N GLU A 6 -5.01 16.98 19.55
CA GLU A 6 -4.09 15.91 19.92
C GLU A 6 -4.54 14.56 19.39
N THR A 7 -5.79 14.20 19.60
CA THR A 7 -6.41 13.00 19.04
C THR A 7 -6.29 12.96 17.51
N ARG A 8 -6.50 14.09 16.81
CA ARG A 8 -6.33 14.16 15.36
C ARG A 8 -4.90 13.82 14.93
N ARG A 9 -3.91 14.47 15.52
CA ARG A 9 -2.49 14.21 15.22
C ARG A 9 -2.11 12.77 15.53
N ALA A 10 -2.57 12.23 16.65
CA ALA A 10 -2.34 10.84 17.02
C ALA A 10 -2.96 9.87 16.02
N ALA A 11 -4.18 10.13 15.54
CA ALA A 11 -4.79 9.32 14.49
C ALA A 11 -4.03 9.40 13.17
N GLU A 12 -3.53 10.58 12.78
CA GLU A 12 -2.74 10.80 11.56
C GLU A 12 -1.40 10.07 11.58
N SER A 13 -0.79 9.88 12.76
CA SER A 13 0.40 9.02 12.93
C SER A 13 0.13 7.54 12.65
N HIS A 14 -1.14 7.14 12.54
CA HIS A 14 -1.60 5.77 12.31
C HIS A 14 -2.42 5.68 11.01
N PRO A 15 -1.78 5.53 9.82
CA PRO A 15 -2.48 5.54 8.55
C PRO A 15 -3.61 4.51 8.42
N PHE A 16 -3.51 3.37 9.10
CA PHE A 16 -4.57 2.36 9.12
C PHE A 16 -5.83 2.86 9.84
N LEU A 17 -5.68 3.67 10.89
CA LEU A 17 -6.79 4.24 11.64
C LEU A 17 -7.51 5.29 10.80
N VAL A 18 -6.78 6.18 10.13
CA VAL A 18 -7.38 7.16 9.20
C VAL A 18 -8.17 6.46 8.09
N ALA A 19 -7.60 5.40 7.49
CA ALA A 19 -8.30 4.62 6.48
C ALA A 19 -9.59 3.97 7.02
N ALA A 20 -9.55 3.43 8.24
CA ALA A 20 -10.71 2.84 8.88
C ALA A 20 -11.80 3.87 9.24
N LEU A 21 -11.39 5.07 9.69
CA LEU A 21 -12.31 6.19 9.98
C LEU A 21 -13.04 6.62 8.72
N ARG A 22 -12.30 6.84 7.62
CA ARG A 22 -12.88 7.16 6.29
C ARG A 22 -13.86 6.08 5.81
N ALA A 23 -13.58 4.82 6.12
CA ALA A 23 -14.43 3.69 5.74
C ALA A 23 -15.65 3.49 6.66
N GLY A 24 -15.76 4.24 7.76
CA GLY A 24 -16.88 4.12 8.70
C GLY A 24 -16.91 2.79 9.48
N VAL A 25 -15.78 2.08 9.57
CA VAL A 25 -15.69 0.74 10.20
C VAL A 25 -15.08 0.76 11.61
N VAL A 26 -14.84 1.94 12.17
CA VAL A 26 -14.15 2.10 13.46
C VAL A 26 -15.11 1.98 14.65
N ASN A 27 -14.72 1.14 15.61
CA ASN A 27 -15.23 1.27 16.98
C ASN A 27 -14.45 2.37 17.69
N TYR A 28 -15.07 3.54 17.87
CA TYR A 28 -14.40 4.72 18.43
C TYR A 28 -13.84 4.52 19.84
N THR A 29 -14.50 3.73 20.68
CA THR A 29 -14.01 3.42 22.03
C THR A 29 -12.77 2.54 21.97
N ALA A 30 -12.74 1.56 21.06
CA ALA A 30 -11.55 0.71 20.86
C ALA A 30 -10.37 1.53 20.30
N ALA A 31 -10.62 2.38 19.32
CA ALA A 31 -9.61 3.28 18.77
C ALA A 31 -9.07 4.27 19.82
N ALA A 32 -9.94 4.81 20.69
CA ALA A 32 -9.51 5.66 21.79
C ALA A 32 -8.58 4.95 22.77
N ARG A 33 -8.90 3.71 23.16
CA ARG A 33 -8.03 2.89 24.03
C ARG A 33 -6.69 2.57 23.37
N PHE A 34 -6.67 2.37 22.06
CA PHE A 34 -5.43 2.17 21.31
C PHE A 34 -4.53 3.41 21.43
N LEU A 35 -5.06 4.60 21.15
CA LEU A 35 -4.29 5.86 21.23
C LEU A 35 -3.86 6.22 22.68
N GLU A 36 -4.69 5.89 23.66
CA GLU A 36 -4.36 6.04 25.08
C GLU A 36 -3.24 5.07 25.50
N GLY A 37 -3.33 3.80 25.07
CA GLY A 37 -2.40 2.74 25.42
C GLY A 37 -0.99 2.93 24.86
N GLU A 38 -0.88 3.49 23.65
CA GLU A 38 0.40 3.89 23.04
C GLU A 38 1.00 5.16 23.68
N GLY A 39 0.22 5.86 24.52
CA GLY A 39 0.63 7.11 25.15
C GLY A 39 0.57 8.33 24.24
N ASP A 40 -0.05 8.20 23.07
CA ASP A 40 -0.13 9.26 22.06
C ASP A 40 -1.07 10.41 22.46
N VAL A 41 -2.06 10.11 23.30
CA VAL A 41 -3.07 11.08 23.75
C VAL A 41 -3.34 10.92 25.24
N GLN A 42 -3.22 12.02 25.99
CA GLN A 42 -3.61 12.04 27.40
C GLN A 42 -5.05 12.55 27.55
N GLY A 43 -5.95 11.72 28.06
CA GLY A 43 -7.34 12.11 28.32
C GLY A 43 -8.27 10.93 28.58
N GLU A 44 -9.50 11.22 28.97
CA GLU A 44 -10.52 10.19 29.16
C GLU A 44 -10.89 9.53 27.83
N THR A 45 -10.96 8.19 27.81
CA THR A 45 -11.27 7.39 26.61
C THR A 45 -12.53 7.89 25.87
N ASP A 46 -13.58 8.28 26.59
CA ASP A 46 -14.83 8.77 25.98
C ASP A 46 -14.67 10.14 25.29
N ALA A 47 -13.82 11.00 25.85
CA ALA A 47 -13.50 12.29 25.26
C ALA A 47 -12.67 12.11 23.98
N ILE A 48 -11.71 11.18 23.99
CA ILE A 48 -10.92 10.79 22.80
C ILE A 48 -11.84 10.16 21.74
N ALA A 49 -12.73 9.23 22.12
CA ALA A 49 -13.68 8.61 21.20
C ALA A 49 -14.61 9.64 20.54
N THR A 50 -15.05 10.64 21.31
CA THR A 50 -15.86 11.76 20.81
C THR A 50 -15.06 12.61 19.81
N ALA A 51 -13.78 12.89 20.08
CA ALA A 51 -12.91 13.60 19.16
C ALA A 51 -12.67 12.81 17.87
N LEU A 52 -12.45 11.50 17.95
CA LEU A 52 -12.32 10.63 16.77
C LEU A 52 -13.57 10.63 15.90
N ARG A 53 -14.77 10.60 16.50
CA ARG A 53 -16.03 10.67 15.76
C ARG A 53 -16.16 11.96 14.98
N ARG A 54 -15.89 13.10 15.62
CA ARG A 54 -15.89 14.42 14.96
C ARG A 54 -14.88 14.48 13.83
N TYR A 55 -13.67 13.95 14.05
CA TYR A 55 -12.66 13.90 13.01
C TYR A 55 -13.10 13.02 11.82
N ALA A 56 -13.75 11.88 12.06
CA ALA A 56 -14.29 11.04 11.01
C ALA A 56 -15.32 11.77 10.12
N GLU A 57 -16.16 12.62 10.72
CA GLU A 57 -17.13 13.45 9.98
C GLU A 57 -16.48 14.54 9.09
N GLU A 58 -15.23 14.91 9.38
CA GLU A 58 -14.46 15.86 8.58
C GLU A 58 -13.62 15.20 7.47
N LEU A 59 -13.44 13.88 7.54
CA LEU A 59 -12.64 13.13 6.58
C LEU A 59 -13.45 12.85 5.32
N PRO A 60 -12.83 12.88 4.12
CA PRO A 60 -13.51 12.46 2.91
C PRO A 60 -13.77 10.96 2.92
N ASP A 61 -14.83 10.56 2.23
CA ASP A 61 -15.26 9.18 2.15
C ASP A 61 -14.15 8.26 1.62
N TYR A 62 -14.17 7.01 2.09
CA TYR A 62 -13.30 5.97 1.57
C TYR A 62 -13.79 5.52 0.20
N GLU A 63 -13.10 5.95 -0.85
CA GLU A 63 -13.40 5.56 -2.23
C GLU A 63 -12.30 4.70 -2.85
N ARG A 64 -12.71 3.84 -3.78
CA ARG A 64 -11.80 3.00 -4.57
C ARG A 64 -12.14 3.15 -6.05
N GLU A 65 -11.12 3.04 -6.88
CA GLU A 65 -11.21 3.09 -8.32
C GLU A 65 -10.40 1.97 -8.97
N SER A 66 -10.87 1.47 -10.12
CA SER A 66 -10.12 0.54 -10.95
C SER A 66 -9.19 1.30 -11.87
N ARG A 67 -7.97 0.80 -12.04
CA ARG A 67 -6.99 1.35 -12.99
C ARG A 67 -7.16 0.70 -14.37
N ASP A 68 -7.05 1.51 -15.43
CA ASP A 68 -6.97 1.00 -16.80
C ASP A 68 -5.53 0.56 -17.08
N VAL A 69 -5.28 -0.73 -16.89
CA VAL A 69 -3.94 -1.34 -16.93
C VAL A 69 -3.97 -2.70 -17.58
N ARG A 70 -2.86 -3.06 -18.22
CA ARG A 70 -2.56 -4.41 -18.66
C ARG A 70 -1.49 -5.02 -17.76
N VAL A 71 -1.83 -6.12 -17.11
CA VAL A 71 -0.92 -6.89 -16.25
C VAL A 71 -0.39 -8.11 -17.02
N ARG A 72 0.90 -8.41 -16.88
CA ARG A 72 1.53 -9.60 -17.44
C ARG A 72 2.61 -10.12 -16.50
N MET A 73 2.93 -11.40 -16.64
CA MET A 73 4.06 -12.04 -15.96
C MET A 73 5.23 -12.23 -16.91
N GLU A 74 6.44 -11.99 -16.42
CA GLU A 74 7.69 -12.37 -17.05
C GLU A 74 8.48 -13.28 -16.11
N SER A 75 8.76 -14.50 -16.56
CA SER A 75 9.59 -15.46 -15.82
C SER A 75 11.05 -15.38 -16.27
N GLY A 76 11.97 -15.99 -15.51
CA GLY A 76 13.38 -16.00 -15.89
C GLY A 76 14.12 -14.74 -15.46
N ILE A 77 13.58 -14.03 -14.46
CA ILE A 77 14.14 -12.77 -13.97
C ILE A 77 15.24 -13.05 -12.97
N GLY A 78 16.35 -12.31 -13.07
CA GLY A 78 17.47 -12.38 -12.15
C GLY A 78 18.21 -11.06 -12.08
N SER A 79 19.32 -11.04 -11.36
CA SER A 79 20.17 -9.85 -11.24
C SER A 79 20.90 -9.58 -12.55
N VAL A 80 20.92 -8.32 -12.99
CA VAL A 80 21.68 -7.86 -14.15
C VAL A 80 22.59 -6.70 -13.75
N GLU A 81 23.50 -6.30 -14.64
CA GLU A 81 24.31 -5.11 -14.42
C GLU A 81 23.43 -3.85 -14.38
N SER A 82 23.73 -2.93 -13.47
CA SER A 82 23.02 -1.65 -13.40
C SER A 82 23.23 -0.85 -14.68
N GLY A 83 22.12 -0.42 -15.30
CA GLY A 83 22.15 0.29 -16.59
C GLY A 83 22.17 -0.62 -17.82
N ALA A 84 22.07 -1.94 -17.64
CA ALA A 84 21.82 -2.86 -18.74
C ALA A 84 20.53 -2.45 -19.49
N ALA A 85 20.56 -2.52 -20.81
CA ALA A 85 19.45 -2.03 -21.66
C ALA A 85 18.14 -2.82 -21.46
N ASP A 86 18.24 -4.05 -20.97
CA ASP A 86 17.15 -4.97 -20.67
C ASP A 86 16.78 -5.04 -19.18
N ALA A 87 17.37 -4.18 -18.34
CA ALA A 87 16.96 -4.05 -16.95
C ALA A 87 15.51 -3.55 -16.86
N LEU A 88 14.66 -4.32 -16.18
CA LEU A 88 13.26 -3.99 -15.91
C LEU A 88 13.14 -2.93 -14.81
N LEU A 89 13.95 -3.05 -13.76
CA LEU A 89 14.00 -2.07 -12.68
C LEU A 89 15.39 -2.03 -12.04
N SER A 90 15.74 -0.88 -11.45
CA SER A 90 16.95 -0.72 -10.66
C SER A 90 16.68 0.08 -9.38
N VAL A 91 17.21 -0.39 -8.25
CA VAL A 91 17.10 0.26 -6.94
C VAL A 91 18.47 0.19 -6.26
N GLY A 92 19.05 1.35 -5.94
CA GLY A 92 20.28 1.42 -5.15
C GLY A 92 21.48 0.69 -5.75
N GLY A 93 21.56 0.55 -7.08
CA GLY A 93 22.63 -0.18 -7.77
C GLY A 93 22.37 -1.68 -7.98
N THR A 94 21.24 -2.20 -7.49
CA THR A 94 20.75 -3.55 -7.83
C THR A 94 19.75 -3.44 -8.97
N ALA A 95 19.95 -4.20 -10.05
CA ALA A 95 19.05 -4.22 -11.20
C ALA A 95 18.53 -5.63 -11.47
N PHE A 96 17.29 -5.73 -11.93
CA PHE A 96 16.65 -6.99 -12.30
C PHE A 96 16.25 -6.98 -13.77
N GLY A 97 16.48 -8.08 -14.47
CA GLY A 97 16.18 -8.24 -15.89
C GLY A 97 16.14 -9.70 -16.32
N PRO A 98 15.92 -9.99 -17.61
CA PRO A 98 15.84 -11.34 -18.15
C PRO A 98 17.22 -12.00 -18.21
N THR A 99 17.45 -13.04 -17.39
CA THR A 99 18.75 -13.76 -17.32
C THR A 99 18.58 -15.25 -17.00
N ASP A 100 17.42 -15.84 -17.31
CA ASP A 100 17.04 -17.21 -16.90
C ASP A 100 17.11 -17.43 -15.36
N GLY A 101 16.87 -16.35 -14.61
CA GLY A 101 16.87 -16.37 -13.15
C GLY A 101 15.62 -17.02 -12.54
N ASP A 102 15.66 -17.27 -11.24
CA ASP A 102 14.63 -17.97 -10.47
C ASP A 102 13.50 -17.06 -9.96
N ARG A 103 13.29 -15.91 -10.61
CA ARG A 103 12.29 -14.91 -10.22
C ARG A 103 11.26 -14.68 -11.32
N THR A 104 10.15 -14.08 -10.91
CA THR A 104 9.08 -13.63 -11.80
C THR A 104 8.84 -12.15 -11.57
N ALA A 105 8.82 -11.37 -12.66
CA ALA A 105 8.35 -9.98 -12.64
C ALA A 105 6.86 -9.95 -13.00
N ILE A 106 6.07 -9.25 -12.20
CA ILE A 106 4.72 -8.83 -12.54
C ILE A 106 4.82 -7.40 -13.07
N VAL A 107 4.45 -7.21 -14.34
CA VAL A 107 4.55 -5.93 -15.03
C VAL A 107 3.13 -5.45 -15.34
N ALA A 108 2.74 -4.32 -14.75
CA ALA A 108 1.52 -3.60 -15.08
C ALA A 108 1.89 -2.36 -15.91
N THR A 109 1.19 -2.14 -17.02
CA THR A 109 1.37 -0.97 -17.90
C THR A 109 0.04 -0.25 -18.07
N GLY A 110 0.05 1.08 -18.07
CA GLY A 110 -1.15 1.91 -18.16
C GLY A 110 -1.22 2.95 -17.04
N ALA A 111 -2.42 3.24 -16.55
CA ALA A 111 -2.64 4.26 -15.53
C ALA A 111 -2.23 3.77 -14.13
N VAL A 112 -0.93 3.76 -13.84
CA VAL A 112 -0.36 3.39 -12.54
C VAL A 112 0.29 4.59 -11.85
N ASP A 113 0.30 4.55 -10.52
CA ASP A 113 0.90 5.59 -9.69
C ASP A 113 1.43 5.00 -8.37
N ALA A 114 2.05 5.84 -7.53
CA ALA A 114 2.55 5.44 -6.23
C ALA A 114 1.46 4.89 -5.28
N THR A 115 0.21 5.32 -5.44
CA THR A 115 -0.91 4.81 -4.65
C THR A 115 -1.24 3.37 -5.05
N ALA A 116 -1.28 3.10 -6.36
CA ALA A 116 -1.45 1.77 -6.93
C ALA A 116 -0.35 0.80 -6.48
N LEU A 117 0.91 1.25 -6.50
CA LEU A 117 2.02 0.46 -5.94
C LEU A 117 1.84 0.21 -4.45
N GLY A 118 1.49 1.24 -3.67
CA GLY A 118 1.27 1.10 -2.23
C GLY A 118 0.14 0.12 -1.89
N ASP A 119 -0.94 0.10 -2.65
CA ASP A 119 -2.05 -0.85 -2.45
C ASP A 119 -1.69 -2.26 -2.91
N THR A 120 -0.92 -2.37 -3.99
CA THR A 120 -0.34 -3.63 -4.45
C THR A 120 0.54 -4.27 -3.38
N LEU A 121 1.47 -3.52 -2.78
CA LEU A 121 2.36 -4.02 -1.73
C LEU A 121 1.58 -4.49 -0.49
N ARG A 122 0.53 -3.75 -0.09
CA ARG A 122 -0.36 -4.18 1.00
C ARG A 122 -1.09 -5.47 0.66
N ARG A 123 -1.56 -5.62 -0.58
CA ARG A 123 -2.27 -6.81 -1.04
C ARG A 123 -1.36 -8.04 -1.10
N LEU A 124 -0.11 -7.86 -1.52
CA LEU A 124 0.91 -8.91 -1.51
C LEU A 124 1.27 -9.34 -0.08
N SER A 125 1.43 -8.39 0.84
CA SER A 125 1.65 -8.69 2.26
C SER A 125 0.52 -9.52 2.88
N LEU A 126 -0.75 -9.23 2.53
CA LEU A 126 -1.89 -10.04 2.97
C LEU A 126 -1.92 -11.46 2.37
N ALA A 127 -1.21 -11.67 1.26
CA ALA A 127 -1.04 -12.98 0.62
C ALA A 127 0.24 -13.70 1.08
N ASP A 128 0.95 -13.15 2.08
CA ASP A 128 2.26 -13.64 2.56
C ASP A 128 3.34 -13.71 1.46
N ILE A 129 3.27 -12.76 0.52
CA ILE A 129 4.25 -12.61 -0.58
C ILE A 129 5.12 -11.41 -0.28
N SER A 130 6.43 -11.62 -0.22
CA SER A 130 7.42 -10.57 0.01
C SER A 130 8.19 -10.23 -1.27
N PRO A 131 7.87 -9.10 -1.94
CA PRO A 131 8.58 -8.71 -3.15
C PRO A 131 10.05 -8.44 -2.86
N HIS A 132 10.90 -8.89 -3.77
CA HIS A 132 12.33 -8.64 -3.73
C HIS A 132 12.66 -7.22 -4.18
N ALA A 133 11.91 -6.73 -5.14
CA ALA A 133 11.96 -5.35 -5.57
C ALA A 133 10.60 -4.94 -6.13
N ALA A 134 10.28 -3.66 -6.01
CA ALA A 134 9.14 -3.07 -6.68
C ALA A 134 9.45 -1.64 -7.09
N ALA A 135 8.90 -1.22 -8.22
CA ALA A 135 9.06 0.11 -8.77
C ALA A 135 7.78 0.55 -9.45
N VAL A 136 7.59 1.86 -9.54
CA VAL A 136 6.52 2.47 -10.32
C VAL A 136 7.04 3.77 -10.91
N ASP A 137 6.66 4.03 -12.16
CA ASP A 137 6.81 5.32 -12.81
C ASP A 137 5.44 5.81 -13.32
N ALA A 138 5.42 6.71 -14.30
CA ALA A 138 4.19 7.27 -14.83
C ALA A 138 3.36 6.30 -15.69
N GLU A 139 3.95 5.21 -16.18
CA GLU A 139 3.31 4.33 -17.17
C GLU A 139 3.42 2.84 -16.83
N SER A 140 4.32 2.48 -15.90
CA SER A 140 4.65 1.11 -15.57
C SER A 140 4.84 0.91 -14.07
N MET A 141 4.35 -0.24 -13.59
CA MET A 141 4.57 -0.73 -12.23
C MET A 141 5.11 -2.15 -12.33
N ILE A 142 6.21 -2.40 -11.64
CA ILE A 142 6.90 -3.68 -11.68
C ILE A 142 7.07 -4.19 -10.25
N VAL A 143 6.77 -5.47 -10.05
CA VAL A 143 6.99 -6.18 -8.79
C VAL A 143 7.73 -7.48 -9.09
N VAL A 144 8.89 -7.70 -8.48
CA VAL A 144 9.68 -8.93 -8.62
C VAL A 144 9.48 -9.80 -7.40
N VAL A 145 9.04 -11.05 -7.63
CA VAL A 145 8.73 -12.05 -6.60
C VAL A 145 9.48 -13.36 -6.89
N ASP A 146 9.41 -14.32 -5.96
CA ASP A 146 9.96 -15.64 -6.22
C ASP A 146 9.14 -16.36 -7.29
N ARG A 147 9.80 -17.22 -8.08
CA ARG A 147 9.16 -17.94 -9.19
C ARG A 147 7.93 -18.73 -8.76
N LEU A 148 7.95 -19.32 -7.56
CA LEU A 148 6.83 -20.09 -7.02
C LEU A 148 5.63 -19.22 -6.62
N GLU A 149 5.85 -17.94 -6.36
CA GLU A 149 4.80 -16.99 -5.96
C GLU A 149 4.10 -16.33 -7.15
N GLY A 150 4.69 -16.38 -8.35
CA GLY A 150 4.26 -15.60 -9.52
C GLY A 150 2.75 -15.67 -9.82
N ALA A 151 2.15 -16.86 -9.76
CA ALA A 151 0.72 -17.03 -10.02
C ALA A 151 -0.18 -16.39 -8.95
N ASN A 152 0.25 -16.36 -7.69
CA ASN A 152 -0.49 -15.68 -6.62
C ASN A 152 -0.22 -14.18 -6.63
N ALA A 153 1.01 -13.78 -6.96
CA ALA A 153 1.40 -12.38 -7.10
C ALA A 153 0.61 -11.68 -8.20
N VAL A 154 0.46 -12.29 -9.40
CA VAL A 154 -0.33 -11.66 -10.47
C VAL A 154 -1.78 -11.44 -10.06
N ARG A 155 -2.42 -12.42 -9.41
CA ARG A 155 -3.80 -12.30 -8.91
C ARG A 155 -3.93 -11.21 -7.84
N ALA A 156 -2.95 -11.11 -6.94
CA ALA A 156 -2.92 -10.07 -5.92
C ALA A 156 -2.75 -8.68 -6.53
N VAL A 157 -1.89 -8.54 -7.54
CA VAL A 157 -1.65 -7.29 -8.27
C VAL A 157 -2.91 -6.86 -9.03
N GLU A 158 -3.55 -7.76 -9.80
CA GLU A 158 -4.81 -7.48 -10.49
C GLU A 158 -5.90 -7.03 -9.52
N SER A 159 -6.09 -7.79 -8.43
CA SER A 159 -7.07 -7.45 -7.38
C SER A 159 -6.81 -6.08 -6.74
N ALA A 160 -5.54 -5.69 -6.57
CA ALA A 160 -5.18 -4.38 -6.03
C ALA A 160 -5.48 -3.26 -7.04
N LEU A 161 -5.15 -3.46 -8.32
CA LEU A 161 -5.35 -2.47 -9.38
C LEU A 161 -6.82 -2.24 -9.72
N GLU A 162 -7.69 -3.22 -9.46
CA GLU A 162 -9.15 -3.07 -9.53
C GLU A 162 -9.74 -2.23 -8.38
N ASN A 163 -8.98 -2.01 -7.29
CA ASN A 163 -9.48 -1.50 -6.02
C ASN A 163 -8.55 -0.44 -5.40
N VAL A 164 -7.87 0.36 -6.22
CA VAL A 164 -6.91 1.36 -5.74
C VAL A 164 -7.67 2.44 -4.98
N ARG A 165 -7.19 2.79 -3.79
CA ARG A 165 -7.79 3.86 -2.98
C ARG A 165 -7.60 5.21 -3.66
N GLN A 166 -8.67 6.00 -3.72
CA GLN A 166 -8.54 7.37 -4.19
C GLN A 166 -7.75 8.21 -3.18
N ARG A 167 -6.80 9.00 -3.70
CA ARG A 167 -6.04 9.97 -2.91
C ARG A 167 -6.99 11.08 -2.46
N THR A 168 -6.90 11.42 -1.17
CA THR A 168 -7.43 12.66 -0.61
C THR A 168 -6.44 13.79 -0.84
#